data_AF-A0A354P0J2-F1
#
_entry.id   AF-A0A354P0J2-F1
#
_cell.length_a   1.000
_cell.length_b   1.000
_cell.length_c   1.000
_cell.angle_alpha   90.00
_cell.angle_beta   90.00
_cell.angle_gamma   90.00
#
_symmetry.space_group_name_H-M   'P 1'
#
loop_
_entity.id
_entity.type
_entity.pdbx_description
1 polymer ?
#
loop_
_entity_poly.entity_id
_entity_poly.type
_entity_poly.pdbx_seq_one_letter_code
_entity_poly.pdbx_strand_id
1 'polypeptide(L)' 'GARGGIIFIPPHLAEEVVVSSENVRLRDVFGHQRLREGKYSSGEIDTQWSPQIEEDFENWKRKRGE' A
#
# COMPACT_ATOMS: atom_id res chain seq x y z
N GLY A 1 -7.08 -19.77 -1.58
CA GLY A 1 -5.78 -19.29 -1.09
C GLY A 1 -4.79 -19.36 -2.22
N ALA A 2 -4.33 -18.22 -2.73
CA ALA A 2 -3.24 -18.20 -3.70
C ALA A 2 -1.93 -18.37 -2.94
N ARG A 3 -1.44 -19.61 -2.91
CA ARG A 3 -0.06 -19.91 -2.49
C ARG A 3 0.85 -19.24 -3.54
N GLY A 4 1.81 -18.42 -3.07
CA GLY A 4 2.63 -17.56 -3.92
C GLY A 4 3.24 -18.27 -5.13
N GLY A 5 3.25 -17.57 -6.27
CA GLY A 5 3.91 -18.01 -7.50
C GLY A 5 5.37 -17.58 -7.56
N ILE A 6 6.06 -18.01 -8.62
CA ILE A 6 7.42 -17.54 -8.94
C ILE A 6 7.29 -16.30 -9.82
N ILE A 7 7.90 -15.19 -9.41
CA ILE A 7 7.97 -13.95 -10.18
C ILE A 7 9.43 -13.65 -10.50
N PHE A 8 9.73 -13.33 -11.75
CA PHE A 8 11.05 -12.93 -12.20
C PHE A 8 11.11 -11.41 -12.33
N ILE A 9 12.12 -10.77 -11.72
CA ILE A 9 12.39 -9.34 -11.84
C ILE A 9 13.62 -9.16 -12.74
N PRO A 10 13.50 -8.47 -13.89
CA PRO A 10 14.64 -8.16 -14.73
C PRO A 10 15.72 -7.39 -13.96
N PRO A 11 17.03 -7.71 -14.12
CA PRO A 11 18.09 -7.10 -13.33
C PRO A 11 18.14 -5.57 -13.38
N HIS A 12 17.84 -4.98 -14.54
CA HIS A 12 17.82 -3.52 -14.72
C HIS A 12 16.62 -2.83 -14.05
N LEU A 13 15.61 -3.57 -13.61
CA LEU A 13 14.45 -3.06 -12.85
C LEU A 13 14.53 -3.40 -11.36
N ALA A 14 15.54 -4.16 -10.92
CA ALA A 14 15.62 -4.62 -9.54
C ALA A 14 15.66 -3.46 -8.54
N GLU A 15 16.40 -2.40 -8.85
CA GLU A 15 16.48 -1.20 -8.02
C GLU A 15 15.12 -0.50 -7.91
N GLU A 16 14.47 -0.23 -9.04
CA GLU A 16 13.15 0.42 -9.07
C GLU A 16 12.10 -0.37 -8.29
N VAL A 17 12.08 -1.70 -8.45
CA VAL A 17 11.16 -2.58 -7.74
C VAL A 17 11.44 -2.54 -6.23
N VAL A 18 12.71 -2.60 -5.81
CA VAL A 18 13.05 -2.53 -4.38
C VAL A 18 12.60 -1.20 -3.77
N VAL A 19 12.91 -0.08 -4.44
CA VAL A 19 12.56 1.27 -3.98
C VAL A 19 11.05 1.46 -3.88
N SER A 20 10.30 1.01 -4.89
CA SER A 20 8.84 1.14 -4.90
C SER A 20 8.12 0.16 -3.96
N SER A 21 8.73 -1.02 -3.70
CA SER A 21 8.10 -2.09 -2.91
C SER A 21 7.77 -1.68 -1.48
N GLU A 22 8.57 -0.79 -0.89
CA GLU A 22 8.32 -0.30 0.47
C GLU A 22 7.02 0.50 0.53
N ASN A 23 6.82 1.41 -0.42
CA ASN A 23 5.62 2.23 -0.49
C ASN A 23 4.38 1.35 -0.73
N VAL A 24 4.47 0.40 -1.67
CA VAL A 24 3.38 -0.57 -1.94
C VAL A 24 2.99 -1.32 -0.66
N ARG A 25 3.99 -1.81 0.10
CA ARG A 25 3.72 -2.52 1.36
C ARG A 25 3.09 -1.62 2.42
N LEU A 26 3.51 -0.37 2.54
CA LEU A 26 2.91 0.58 3.48
C LEU A 26 1.45 0.88 3.12
N ARG A 27 1.16 1.09 1.84
CA ARG A 27 -0.20 1.35 1.34
C ARG A 27 -1.12 0.14 1.57
N ASP A 28 -0.64 -1.07 1.33
CA ASP A 28 -1.38 -2.31 1.60
C ASP A 28 -1.76 -2.43 3.09
N VAL A 29 -0.80 -2.24 4.00
CA VAL A 29 -1.06 -2.29 5.45
C VAL A 29 -2.08 -1.23 5.87
N PHE A 30 -1.95 0.00 5.36
CA PHE A 30 -2.90 1.08 5.63
C PHE A 30 -4.31 0.73 5.14
N GLY A 31 -4.43 0.30 3.88
CA GLY A 31 -5.72 -0.08 3.28
C GLY A 31 -6.39 -1.18 4.08
N HIS A 32 -5.64 -2.24 4.39
CA HIS A 32 -6.14 -3.37 5.19
C HIS A 32 -6.60 -2.93 6.59
N GLN A 33 -5.90 -2.00 7.21
CA GLN A 33 -6.30 -1.43 8.49
C GLN A 33 -7.59 -0.62 8.37
N ARG A 34 -7.69 0.30 7.40
CA ARG A 34 -8.88 1.15 7.23
C ARG A 34 -10.14 0.37 6.85
N LEU A 35 -9.97 -0.72 6.08
CA LEU A 35 -11.06 -1.64 5.77
C LEU A 35 -11.57 -2.35 7.03
N ARG A 36 -10.68 -2.78 7.93
CA ARG A 36 -11.07 -3.37 9.22
C ARG A 36 -11.76 -2.37 10.16
N GLU A 37 -11.34 -1.12 10.11
CA GLU A 37 -11.96 -0.02 10.86
C GLU A 37 -13.29 0.46 10.25
N GLY A 38 -13.64 0.00 9.04
CA GLY A 38 -14.85 0.43 8.32
C GLY A 38 -14.83 1.89 7.88
N LYS A 39 -13.64 2.52 7.84
CA LYS A 39 -13.49 3.94 7.51
C LYS A 39 -13.64 4.21 6.00
N TYR A 40 -13.22 3.24 5.19
CA TYR A 40 -13.32 3.27 3.73
C TYR A 40 -13.84 1.92 3.23
N SER A 41 -14.48 1.92 2.07
CA SER A 41 -14.88 0.71 1.36
C SER A 41 -13.72 0.12 0.55
N SER A 42 -13.80 -1.17 0.21
CA SER A 42 -12.81 -1.82 -0.67
C SER A 42 -12.66 -1.09 -2.00
N GLY A 43 -13.77 -0.61 -2.58
CA GLY A 43 -13.74 0.15 -3.84
C GLY A 43 -12.97 1.46 -3.73
N GLU A 44 -13.01 2.15 -2.59
CA GLU A 44 -12.25 3.39 -2.38
C GLU A 44 -10.75 3.15 -2.17
N ILE A 45 -10.39 2.02 -1.56
CA ILE A 45 -8.99 1.65 -1.30
C ILE A 45 -8.32 1.04 -2.54
N ASP A 46 -9.06 0.29 -3.35
CA ASP A 46 -8.56 -0.41 -4.55
C ASP A 46 -8.52 0.49 -5.80
N THR A 47 -9.04 1.72 -5.71
CA THR A 47 -9.04 2.70 -6.81
C THR A 47 -8.05 3.84 -6.57
N GLN A 48 -8.01 4.82 -7.46
CA GLN A 48 -7.20 6.02 -7.27
C GLN A 48 -7.64 6.74 -5.99
N TRP A 49 -6.72 6.87 -5.04
CA TRP A 49 -6.99 7.51 -3.77
C TRP A 49 -7.38 8.97 -3.96
N SER A 50 -8.44 9.36 -3.26
CA SER A 50 -8.85 10.75 -3.18
C SER A 50 -7.85 11.54 -2.33
N PRO A 51 -7.77 12.88 -2.46
CA PRO A 51 -6.89 13.71 -1.64
C PRO A 51 -7.06 13.47 -0.13
N GLN A 52 -8.29 13.14 0.31
CA GLN A 52 -8.62 12.83 1.69
C GLN A 52 -7.98 11.52 2.17
N ILE A 53 -7.94 10.50 1.31
CA ILE A 53 -7.29 9.22 1.62
C ILE A 53 -5.78 9.39 1.63
N GLU A 54 -5.22 10.16 0.69
CA GLU A 54 -3.77 10.42 0.65
C GLU A 54 -3.31 11.19 1.90
N GLU A 55 -4.06 12.19 2.35
CA GLU A 55 -3.78 12.91 3.59
C GLU A 55 -3.89 12.00 4.83
N ASP A 56 -4.89 11.11 4.86
CA ASP A 56 -5.02 10.13 5.94
C ASP A 56 -3.84 9.14 5.96
N PHE A 57 -3.36 8.71 4.79
CA PHE A 57 -2.19 7.86 4.67
C PHE A 57 -0.92 8.55 5.19
N GLU A 58 -0.68 9.80 4.81
CA GLU A 58 0.48 10.56 5.30
C GLU A 58 0.42 10.80 6.82
N ASN A 59 -0.77 11.12 7.34
CA ASN A 59 -0.99 11.22 8.78
C ASN A 59 -0.75 9.88 9.51
N TRP A 60 -1.23 8.79 8.94
CA TRP A 60 -1.04 7.44 9.48
C TRP A 60 0.44 7.04 9.47
N LYS A 61 1.15 7.33 8.37
CA LYS A 61 2.58 7.05 8.21
C LYS A 61 3.40 7.82 9.24
N ARG A 62 3.11 9.11 9.46
CA ARG A 62 3.78 9.93 10.48
C ARG A 62 3.59 9.37 11.89
N LYS A 63 2.35 9.03 12.27
CA LYS A 63 2.03 8.44 13.58
C LYS A 63 2.73 7.12 13.86
N ARG A 64 3.12 6.38 12.81
CA ARG A 64 3.84 5.10 12.94
C ARG A 64 5.36 5.28 13.02
N GLY A 65 5.88 6.41 12.55
CA GLY A 65 7.30 6.75 12.59
C GLY A 65 7.73 7.52 13.85
N GLU A 66 6.78 7.95 14.68
CA GLU A 66 6.98 8.39 16.07
C GLU A 66 7.05 7.17 17.02
#